data_AF-A0A924QY11-F1
#
_entry.id   AF-A0A924QY11-F1
#
_cell.length_a   1.000
_cell.length_b   1.000
_cell.length_c   1.000
_cell.angle_alpha   90.00
_cell.angle_beta   90.00
_cell.angle_gamma   90.00
#
_symmetry.space_group_name_H-M   'P 1'
#
loop_
_entity.id
_entity.type
_entity.pdbx_description
1 polymer ?
#
loop_
_entity_poly.entity_id
_entity_poly.type
_entity_poly.pdbx_seq_one_letter_code
_entity_poly.pdbx_strand_id
1 'polypeptide(L)' 'MPRPLRKTAATSLKMTPEVRDLWEQCAAAECRSLTNMFEVMVRDYAKKLGLQKSTEAASKPDTKGTTSKKAKK' A
#
# COMPACT_ATOMS: atom_id res chain seq x y z
N MET A 1 -11.22 4.33 24.20
CA MET A 1 -11.48 3.72 22.88
C MET A 1 -10.24 3.90 22.01
N PRO A 2 -9.62 2.84 21.46
CA PRO A 2 -8.43 2.98 20.62
C PRO A 2 -8.81 3.63 19.28
N ARG A 3 -8.17 4.75 18.95
CA ARG A 3 -8.33 5.40 17.64
C ARG A 3 -7.72 4.50 16.55
N PRO A 4 -8.38 4.29 15.40
CA PRO A 4 -7.82 3.52 14.30
C PRO A 4 -6.48 4.10 13.85
N LEU A 5 -5.51 3.21 13.54
CA LEU A 5 -4.27 3.58 12.86
C LEU A 5 -4.61 4.36 11.58
N ARG A 6 -3.94 5.50 11.38
CA ARG A 6 -4.24 6.43 10.29
C ARG A 6 -4.22 5.71 8.95
N LYS A 7 -5.30 5.88 8.17
CA LYS A 7 -5.45 5.31 6.82
C LYS A 7 -4.45 5.88 5.82
N THR A 8 -3.85 7.02 6.15
CA THR A 8 -2.93 7.78 5.30
C THR A 8 -1.65 8.12 6.07
N ALA A 9 -0.52 7.97 5.39
CA ALA A 9 0.79 8.40 5.87
C ALA A 9 1.22 9.66 5.11
N ALA A 10 1.66 10.70 5.84
CA ALA A 10 2.23 11.89 5.22
C ALA A 10 3.66 11.57 4.74
N THR A 11 3.97 11.92 3.50
CA THR A 11 5.30 11.73 2.90
C THR A 11 5.82 13.07 2.42
N SER A 12 7.05 13.41 2.80
CA SER A 12 7.77 14.57 2.26
C SER A 12 8.81 14.08 1.26
N LEU A 13 8.86 14.71 0.08
CA LEU A 13 9.72 14.31 -1.02
C LEU A 13 10.55 15.49 -1.50
N LYS A 14 11.85 15.27 -1.67
CA LYS A 14 12.74 16.19 -2.38
C LYS A 14 13.01 15.61 -3.77
N MET A 15 12.90 16.45 -4.78
CA MET A 15 13.16 16.09 -6.18
C MET A 15 13.77 17.29 -6.89
N THR A 16 14.36 17.06 -8.06
CA THR A 16 14.85 18.14 -8.92
C THR A 16 13.66 18.97 -9.46
N PRO A 17 13.88 20.25 -9.77
CA PRO A 17 12.82 21.12 -10.30
C PRO A 17 12.26 20.60 -11.63
N GLU A 18 13.09 20.00 -12.47
CA GLU A 18 12.69 19.41 -13.75
C GLU A 18 11.67 18.27 -13.56
N VAL A 19 11.88 17.40 -12.57
CA VAL A 19 10.96 16.29 -12.27
C VAL A 19 9.65 16.83 -11.68
N ARG A 20 9.72 17.89 -10.87
CA ARG A 20 8.52 18.54 -10.33
C ARG A 20 7.67 19.14 -11.44
N ASP A 21 8.29 19.80 -12.42
CA ASP A 21 7.58 20.39 -13.56
C ASP A 21 6.87 19.33 -14.40
N LEU A 22 7.55 18.23 -14.73
CA LEU A 22 6.92 17.09 -15.42
C LEU A 22 5.75 16.50 -14.62
N TRP A 23 5.89 16.41 -13.30
CA TRP A 23 4.80 15.92 -12.44
C TRP A 23 3.59 16.86 -12.44
N GLU A 24 3.80 18.17 -12.40
CA GLU A 24 2.75 19.18 -12.51
C GLU A 24 2.04 19.11 -13.87
N GLN A 25 2.78 18.95 -14.97
CA GLN A 25 2.22 18.78 -16.31
C GLN A 25 1.37 17.50 -16.43
N CYS A 26 1.87 16.36 -15.91
CA CYS A 26 1.12 15.11 -15.89
C CYS A 26 -0.17 15.21 -15.06
N ALA A 27 -0.11 15.87 -13.90
CA ALA A 27 -1.27 16.07 -13.05
C ALA A 27 -2.32 16.96 -13.72
N ALA A 28 -1.89 18.02 -14.42
CA ALA A 28 -2.76 18.90 -15.18
C ALA A 28 -3.44 18.19 -16.35
N ALA A 29 -2.70 17.34 -17.08
CA ALA A 29 -3.24 16.59 -18.22
C ALA A 29 -4.37 15.61 -17.83
N GLU A 30 -4.30 15.01 -16.64
CA GLU A 30 -5.32 14.08 -16.15
C GLU A 30 -6.37 14.72 -15.24
N CYS A 31 -6.33 16.05 -15.03
CA CYS A 31 -7.18 16.77 -14.08
C CYS A 31 -7.15 16.17 -12.66
N ARG A 32 -5.97 15.73 -12.20
CA ARG A 32 -5.76 15.13 -10.87
C ARG A 32 -4.94 16.06 -9.98
N SER A 33 -5.09 15.89 -8.66
CA SER A 33 -4.15 16.51 -7.71
C SER A 33 -2.77 15.86 -7.83
N LEU A 34 -1.71 16.61 -7.48
CA LEU A 34 -0.33 16.09 -7.46
C LEU A 34 -0.23 14.79 -6.67
N THR A 35 -0.76 14.76 -5.44
CA THR A 35 -0.75 13.56 -4.59
C THR A 35 -1.40 12.35 -5.28
N ASN A 36 -2.56 12.54 -5.92
CA ASN A 36 -3.22 11.45 -6.62
C ASN A 36 -2.41 11.00 -7.84
N MET A 37 -1.81 11.93 -8.58
CA MET A 37 -0.96 11.61 -9.73
C MET A 37 0.28 10.81 -9.30
N PHE A 38 0.88 11.14 -8.15
CA PHE A 38 1.99 10.36 -7.58
C PHE A 38 1.56 8.93 -7.24
N GLU A 39 0.40 8.73 -6.63
CA GLU A 39 -0.11 7.39 -6.37
C GLU A 39 -0.31 6.57 -7.64
N VAL A 40 -0.80 7.20 -8.72
CA VAL A 40 -0.96 6.55 -10.02
C VAL A 40 0.40 6.13 -10.58
N MET A 41 1.37 7.03 -10.61
CA MET A 41 2.73 6.73 -11.11
C MET A 41 3.39 5.59 -10.32
N VAL A 42 3.31 5.62 -8.99
CA VAL A 42 3.89 4.56 -8.13
C VAL A 42 3.21 3.22 -8.40
N ARG A 43 1.88 3.19 -8.52
CA ARG A 43 1.14 1.95 -8.80
C ARG A 43 1.44 1.42 -10.20
N ASP A 44 1.56 2.29 -11.19
CA ASP A 44 1.88 1.90 -12.56
C ASP A 44 3.31 1.36 -12.67
N TYR A 45 4.27 2.03 -12.02
CA TYR A 45 5.65 1.56 -11.96
C TYR A 45 5.79 0.24 -11.20
N ALA A 46 5.07 0.07 -10.08
CA ALA A 46 5.01 -1.20 -9.36
C ALA A 46 4.45 -2.34 -10.22
N LYS A 47 3.39 -2.09 -11.01
CA LYS A 47 2.85 -3.06 -11.96
C LYS A 47 3.89 -3.46 -13.02
N LYS A 48 4.61 -2.50 -13.58
CA LYS A 48 5.68 -2.75 -14.55
C LYS A 48 6.80 -3.62 -13.98
N LEU A 49 7.09 -3.47 -12.68
CA LEU A 49 8.06 -4.29 -11.95
C LEU A 49 7.49 -5.60 -11.39
N GLY A 50 6.18 -5.87 -11.55
CA GLY A 50 5.52 -7.04 -10.96
C GLY A 50 5.43 -7.02 -9.42
N LEU A 51 5.59 -5.86 -8.79
CA LEU A 51 5.56 -5.72 -7.34
C LEU A 51 4.13 -5.72 -6.80
N GLN A 52 3.89 -6.53 -5.78
CA GLN A 52 2.63 -6.56 -5.04
C GLN A 52 2.76 -5.81 -3.72
N LYS A 53 1.66 -5.22 -3.26
CA LYS A 53 1.63 -4.61 -1.92
C LYS A 53 1.81 -5.72 -0.89
N SER A 54 2.79 -5.61 0.00
CA SER A 54 2.88 -6.50 1.16
C SER A 54 1.66 -6.27 2.04
N THR A 55 0.69 -7.18 1.95
CA THR A 55 -0.51 -7.18 2.79
C THR A 55 -0.18 -7.73 4.18
N GLU A 56 0.74 -7.11 4.91
CA GLU A 56 1.03 -7.53 6.28
C GLU A 56 0.09 -6.80 7.25
N ALA A 57 -1.17 -7.24 7.27
CA ALA A 57 -2.10 -7.04 8.38
C ALA A 57 -3.32 -7.97 8.24
N ALA A 58 -3.14 -9.27 8.51
CA ALA A 58 -4.05 -10.12 9.30
C ALA A 58 -3.73 -11.62 9.16
N SER A 59 -2.53 -12.05 9.53
CA SER A 59 -2.31 -13.45 9.93
C SER A 59 -2.45 -13.54 11.45
N LYS A 60 -3.68 -13.71 11.93
CA LYS A 60 -3.87 -14.47 13.18
C LYS A 60 -3.75 -15.94 12.80
N PRO A 61 -2.81 -16.72 13.35
CA PRO A 61 -2.81 -18.16 13.17
C PRO A 61 -4.00 -18.71 13.96
N ASP A 62 -5.09 -19.07 13.26
CA ASP A 62 -6.12 -19.91 13.85
C ASP A 62 -5.54 -21.32 13.94
N THR A 63 -5.01 -21.63 15.11
CA THR A 63 -4.50 -22.95 15.46
C THR A 63 -5.62 -23.96 15.33
N LYS A 64 -5.54 -24.78 14.28
CA LYS A 64 -6.29 -26.03 14.08
C LYS A 64 -6.12 -26.93 15.32
N GLY A 65 -7.02 -26.80 16.29
CA GLY A 65 -7.22 -27.75 17.38
C GLY A 65 -7.93 -28.99 16.87
N THR A 66 -7.27 -29.80 16.04
CA THR A 66 -7.71 -31.17 15.74
C THR A 66 -6.87 -32.12 16.58
N THR A 67 -7.40 -32.53 17.73
CA THR A 67 -6.97 -33.75 18.43
C THR A 67 -8.15 -34.69 18.60
N SER A 68 -8.46 -35.41 17.53
CA SER A 68 -9.06 -36.74 17.65
C SER A 68 -7.96 -37.76 17.90
N LYS A 69 -7.92 -38.35 19.11
CA LYS A 69 -7.37 -39.68 19.52
C LYS A 69 -7.14 -39.60 21.04
N LYS A 70 -7.53 -40.56 21.89
CA LYS A 70 -7.71 -42.00 21.71
C LYS A 70 -8.42 -42.58 22.94
N ALA A 71 -9.19 -43.64 22.71
CA ALA A 71 -9.83 -44.49 23.69
C ALA A 71 -8.86 -45.24 24.62
N LYS A 72 -9.44 -45.73 25.74
CA LYS A 72 -9.16 -47.01 26.43
C LYS A 72 -8.08 -46.98 27.54
N LYS A 73 -8.48 -47.17 28.80
CA LYS A 73 -8.55 -48.47 29.48
C LYS A 73 -9.24 -48.33 30.83
#